data_AF-A0A672MK66-F1
#
_entry.id   AF-A0A672MK66-F1
#
_cell.length_a   1.000
_cell.length_b   1.000
_cell.length_c   1.000
_cell.angle_alpha   90.00
_cell.angle_beta   90.00
_cell.angle_gamma   90.00
#
_symmetry.space_group_name_H-M   'P 1'
#
loop_
_entity.id
_entity.type
_entity.pdbx_description
1 polymer ?
#
loop_
_entity_poly.entity_id
_entity_poly.type
_entity_poly.pdbx_seq_one_letter_code
_entity_poly.pdbx_strand_id
1 'polypeptide(L)'
;DACTSKSCITHQKFAMALYEQSVCRSCGASSDPLPFTELVHYVSTTALCQQVLEKRDERFGELLQAASTVGDLRNCPSNCGQRIKIRRVLMNSPEIVTIGFVWDSEQSDLTEDVIRSLGPHLNLSGLFYRVTDERAKKSELLLVGMICYSSRHYCAFTYHTKSSKWVFFDDATVKEVRLDFRVI
;
A
#
# COMPACT_ATOMS: atom_id res chain seq x y z
N ASP A 1 -19.19 -1.30 6.51
CA ASP A 1 -18.32 -2.51 6.50
C ASP A 1 -17.65 -2.80 7.84
N ALA A 2 -18.42 -3.10 8.89
CA ALA A 2 -17.85 -3.54 10.16
C ALA A 2 -18.21 -5.01 10.41
N CYS A 3 -17.43 -5.93 9.84
CA CYS A 3 -17.58 -7.35 10.15
C CYS A 3 -16.85 -7.66 11.47
N THR A 4 -17.59 -8.11 12.48
CA THR A 4 -17.04 -8.51 13.79
C THR A 4 -16.93 -10.03 13.94
N SER A 5 -17.26 -10.78 12.88
CA SER A 5 -17.25 -12.23 12.93
C SER A 5 -15.83 -12.78 13.03
N LYS A 6 -15.60 -13.62 14.06
CA LYS A 6 -14.37 -14.39 14.23
C LYS A 6 -14.24 -15.56 13.24
N SER A 7 -15.17 -15.75 12.32
CA SER A 7 -15.03 -16.73 11.23
C SER A 7 -14.79 -16.09 9.87
N CYS A 8 -14.80 -14.75 9.78
CA CYS A 8 -14.58 -14.07 8.51
C CYS A 8 -13.08 -14.04 8.16
N ILE A 9 -12.65 -14.99 7.33
CA ILE A 9 -11.25 -15.11 6.88
C ILE A 9 -10.76 -13.81 6.24
N THR A 10 -11.59 -13.16 5.42
CA THR A 10 -11.24 -11.88 4.76
C THR A 10 -10.83 -10.83 5.78
N HIS A 11 -11.63 -10.60 6.83
CA HIS A 11 -11.30 -9.59 7.84
C HIS A 11 -10.17 -10.05 8.77
N GLN A 12 -10.01 -11.35 9.01
CA GLN A 12 -8.91 -11.83 9.83
C GLN A 12 -7.53 -11.71 9.17
N LYS A 13 -7.48 -11.92 7.85
CA LYS A 13 -6.22 -11.99 7.12
C LYS A 13 -5.85 -10.67 6.44
N PHE A 14 -6.84 -9.94 5.91
CA PHE A 14 -6.61 -8.79 5.03
C PHE A 14 -6.97 -7.45 5.66
N ALA A 15 -7.86 -7.41 6.66
CA ALA A 15 -8.31 -6.12 7.19
C ALA A 15 -7.20 -5.36 7.89
N MET A 16 -7.02 -4.12 7.48
CA MET A 16 -6.21 -3.12 8.15
C MET A 16 -7.15 -2.24 8.97
N ALA A 17 -7.08 -2.38 10.30
CA ALA A 17 -7.80 -1.51 11.22
C ALA A 17 -6.97 -0.23 11.39
N LEU A 18 -7.49 0.88 10.88
CA LEU A 18 -6.77 2.15 10.79
C LEU A 18 -7.51 3.23 11.57
N TYR A 19 -6.79 4.27 11.97
CA TYR A 19 -7.39 5.57 12.23
C TYR A 19 -6.60 6.68 11.57
N GLU A 20 -7.31 7.74 11.18
CA GLU A 20 -6.72 8.99 10.71
C GLU A 20 -6.77 10.06 11.79
N GLN A 21 -5.68 10.83 11.91
CA GLN A 21 -5.62 11.97 12.82
C GLN A 21 -4.69 13.07 12.30
N SER A 22 -5.10 14.32 12.47
CA SER A 22 -4.26 15.49 12.22
C SER A 22 -3.81 16.09 13.54
N VAL A 23 -2.50 16.33 13.69
CA VAL A 23 -1.91 16.95 14.90
C VAL A 23 -1.06 18.14 14.51
N CYS A 24 -1.46 19.33 14.96
CA CYS A 24 -0.77 20.58 14.68
C CYS A 24 0.48 20.69 15.53
N ARG A 25 1.65 20.76 14.89
CA ARG A 25 2.92 20.95 15.60
C ARG A 25 3.08 22.38 16.15
N SER A 26 2.32 23.34 15.62
CA SER A 26 2.44 24.75 16.02
C SER A 26 1.62 25.10 17.26
N CYS A 27 0.36 24.69 17.32
CA CYS A 27 -0.53 25.03 18.45
C CYS A 27 -0.93 23.82 19.30
N GLY A 28 -0.50 22.61 18.94
CA GLY A 28 -0.83 21.38 19.68
C GLY A 28 -2.23 20.81 19.43
N ALA A 29 -3.09 21.53 18.70
CA ALA A 29 -4.44 21.07 18.40
C ALA A 29 -4.44 19.75 17.60
N SER A 30 -5.31 18.81 18.00
CA SER A 30 -5.50 17.53 17.34
C SER A 30 -6.96 17.36 16.90
N SER A 31 -7.19 16.75 15.75
CA SER A 31 -8.52 16.25 15.40
C SER A 31 -8.86 15.02 16.25
N ASP A 32 -10.15 14.71 16.35
CA ASP A 32 -10.57 13.40 16.83
C ASP A 32 -10.03 12.30 15.90
N PRO A 33 -9.62 11.13 16.45
CA PRO A 33 -9.26 9.97 15.64
C PRO A 33 -10.48 9.49 14.86
N LEU A 34 -10.32 9.29 13.56
CA LEU A 34 -11.37 8.72 12.70
C LEU A 34 -11.02 7.26 12.36
N PRO A 35 -11.61 6.27 13.05
CA PRO A 35 -11.33 4.86 12.80
C PRO A 35 -12.08 4.34 11.56
N PHE A 36 -11.43 3.46 10.81
CA PHE A 36 -12.01 2.75 9.68
C PHE A 36 -11.28 1.43 9.42
N THR A 37 -11.82 0.62 8.50
CA THR A 37 -11.21 -0.63 8.06
C THR A 37 -10.96 -0.56 6.56
N GLU A 38 -9.75 -0.91 6.14
CA GLU A 38 -9.33 -0.94 4.75
C GLU A 38 -8.91 -2.37 4.38
N LEU A 39 -9.47 -2.91 3.28
CA LEU A 39 -9.07 -4.23 2.75
C LEU A 39 -8.03 -4.11 1.63
N VAL A 40 -8.03 -2.99 0.91
CA VAL A 40 -7.13 -2.70 -0.21
C VAL A 40 -6.59 -1.29 -0.03
N HIS A 41 -5.27 -1.16 0.05
CA HIS A 41 -4.59 0.13 0.11
C HIS A 41 -4.38 0.68 -1.30
N TYR A 42 -5.19 1.66 -1.69
CA TYR A 42 -5.11 2.25 -3.02
C TYR A 42 -4.06 3.38 -3.07
N VAL A 43 -3.23 3.35 -4.12
CA VAL A 43 -2.17 4.33 -4.37
C VAL A 43 -2.21 4.77 -5.83
N SER A 44 -2.15 6.08 -6.08
CA SER A 44 -2.03 6.62 -7.45
C SER A 44 -0.65 6.30 -8.02
N THR A 45 -0.61 5.80 -9.26
CA THR A 45 0.65 5.53 -9.96
C THR A 45 1.43 6.82 -10.22
N THR A 46 0.75 7.90 -10.58
CA THR A 46 1.34 9.22 -10.76
C THR A 46 2.02 9.72 -9.49
N ALA A 47 1.34 9.62 -8.34
CA ALA A 47 1.92 10.02 -7.06
C ALA A 47 3.12 9.13 -6.66
N LEU A 48 3.05 7.82 -6.90
CA LEU A 48 4.15 6.89 -6.65
C LEU A 48 5.38 7.23 -7.48
N CYS A 49 5.22 7.35 -8.80
CA CYS A 49 6.34 7.65 -9.70
C CYS A 49 6.98 9.00 -9.37
N GLN A 50 6.18 10.00 -8.98
CA GLN A 50 6.71 11.28 -8.49
C GLN A 50 7.58 11.08 -7.23
N GLN A 51 7.14 10.28 -6.26
CA GLN A 51 7.92 10.02 -5.05
C GLN A 51 9.21 9.26 -5.33
N VAL A 52 9.22 8.34 -6.30
CA VAL A 52 10.42 7.62 -6.74
C VAL A 52 11.47 8.58 -7.31
N LEU A 53 11.03 9.58 -8.09
CA LEU A 53 11.92 10.60 -8.64
C LEU A 53 12.49 11.54 -7.58
N GLU A 54 11.66 11.95 -6.62
CA GLU A 54 12.03 12.89 -5.54
C GLU A 54 12.89 12.24 -4.45
N LYS A 55 12.64 10.97 -4.14
CA LYS A 55 13.26 10.26 -3.00
C LYS A 55 13.96 9.00 -3.45
N ARG A 56 15.16 9.20 -3.99
CA ARG A 56 16.04 8.10 -4.38
C ARG A 56 16.39 7.25 -3.14
N ASP A 57 16.40 5.94 -3.31
CA ASP A 57 16.81 4.92 -2.33
C ASP A 57 15.86 4.70 -1.12
N GLU A 58 14.64 5.23 -1.14
CA GLU A 58 13.61 4.89 -0.15
C GLU A 58 13.08 3.45 -0.35
N ARG A 59 12.64 2.81 0.74
CA ARG A 59 12.01 1.49 0.63
C ARG A 59 10.61 1.64 0.02
N PHE A 60 10.15 0.57 -0.63
CA PHE A 60 8.83 0.55 -1.28
C PHE A 60 7.68 0.98 -0.35
N GLY A 61 7.68 0.54 0.92
CA GLY A 61 6.67 0.99 1.89
C GLY A 61 6.66 2.49 2.14
N GLU A 62 7.84 3.12 2.23
CA GLU A 62 8.00 4.56 2.46
C GLU A 62 7.55 5.38 1.24
N LEU A 63 7.81 4.86 0.03
CA LEU A 63 7.31 5.41 -1.23
C LEU A 63 5.79 5.36 -1.29
N LEU A 64 5.17 4.21 -0.96
CA LEU A 64 3.72 4.07 -0.90
C LEU A 64 3.10 5.03 0.13
N GLN A 65 3.66 5.11 1.33
CA GLN A 65 3.19 6.04 2.37
C GLN A 65 3.23 7.49 1.89
N ALA A 66 4.34 7.89 1.26
CA ALA A 66 4.50 9.23 0.76
C ALA A 66 3.50 9.54 -0.35
N ALA A 67 3.32 8.62 -1.31
CA ALA A 67 2.35 8.72 -2.40
C ALA A 67 0.90 8.84 -1.89
N SER A 68 0.54 8.04 -0.88
CA SER A 68 -0.80 8.06 -0.26
C SER A 68 -1.12 9.34 0.52
N THR A 69 -0.12 10.18 0.81
CA THR A 69 -0.30 11.45 1.54
C THR A 69 -0.05 12.68 0.69
N VAL A 70 0.22 12.51 -0.62
CA VAL A 70 0.36 13.63 -1.56
C VAL A 70 -0.96 14.40 -1.63
N GLY A 71 -0.91 15.71 -1.39
CA GLY A 71 -2.08 16.58 -1.45
C GLY A 71 -3.04 16.49 -0.26
N ASP A 72 -2.87 15.54 0.66
CA ASP A 72 -3.77 15.31 1.79
C ASP A 72 -3.46 16.22 2.99
N LEU A 73 -3.72 17.52 2.79
CA LEU A 73 -3.48 18.59 3.75
C LEU A 73 -4.79 19.20 4.24
N ARG A 74 -5.05 19.13 5.54
CA ARG A 74 -6.20 19.77 6.20
C ARG A 74 -5.82 21.03 6.95
N ASN A 75 -6.75 21.96 7.11
CA ASN A 75 -6.56 23.10 8.00
C ASN A 75 -6.43 22.63 9.45
N CYS A 76 -5.68 23.37 10.25
CA CYS A 76 -5.59 23.12 11.68
C CYS A 76 -6.98 23.12 12.34
N PRO A 77 -7.32 22.15 13.21
CA PRO A 77 -8.62 22.09 13.90
C PRO A 77 -8.96 23.39 14.65
N SER A 78 -7.96 24.05 15.23
CA SER A 78 -8.10 25.36 15.90
C SER A 78 -7.93 26.57 14.97
N ASN A 79 -7.87 26.37 13.64
CA ASN A 79 -7.73 27.42 12.63
C ASN A 79 -6.56 28.40 12.85
N CYS A 80 -5.41 27.93 13.36
CA CYS A 80 -4.22 28.78 13.57
C CYS A 80 -3.44 29.15 12.28
N GLY A 81 -4.00 28.90 11.10
CA GLY A 81 -3.39 29.18 9.79
C GLY A 81 -2.47 28.09 9.24
N GLN A 82 -2.16 27.04 10.01
CA GLN A 82 -1.35 25.91 9.54
C GLN A 82 -2.14 24.88 8.74
N ARG A 83 -1.48 24.28 7.74
CA ARG A 83 -1.96 23.09 7.02
C ARG A 83 -1.21 21.85 7.50
N ILE A 84 -1.95 20.79 7.79
CA ILE A 84 -1.46 19.60 8.49
C ILE A 84 -1.67 18.37 7.62
N LYS A 85 -0.64 17.54 7.49
CA LYS A 85 -0.75 16.22 6.87
C LYS A 85 -1.53 15.27 7.77
N ILE A 86 -2.42 14.50 7.19
CA ILE A 86 -3.13 13.44 7.92
C ILE A 86 -2.16 12.32 8.25
N ARG A 87 -2.25 11.79 9.47
CA ARG A 87 -1.49 10.63 9.93
C ARG A 87 -2.40 9.41 9.95
N ARG A 88 -2.03 8.38 9.20
CA ARG A 88 -2.68 7.07 9.23
C ARG A 88 -1.95 6.14 10.19
N VAL A 89 -2.68 5.58 11.15
CA VAL A 89 -2.13 4.69 12.18
C VAL A 89 -2.77 3.31 12.10
N LEU A 90 -1.95 2.29 11.90
CA LEU A 90 -2.37 0.89 11.87
C LEU A 90 -2.46 0.32 13.28
N MET A 91 -3.63 -0.25 13.60
CA MET A 91 -3.99 -0.71 14.93
C MET A 91 -3.85 -2.22 15.15
N ASN A 92 -3.74 -2.99 14.07
CA ASN A 92 -3.68 -4.45 14.10
C ASN A 92 -2.49 -4.99 13.26
N SER A 93 -2.39 -6.32 13.17
CA SER A 93 -1.38 -7.02 12.39
C SER A 93 -2.03 -7.82 11.25
N PRO A 94 -2.30 -7.21 10.08
CA PRO A 94 -2.74 -7.96 8.90
C PRO A 94 -1.68 -8.98 8.48
N GLU A 95 -2.10 -10.16 8.06
CA GLU A 95 -1.20 -11.21 7.54
C GLU A 95 -0.94 -11.04 6.05
N ILE A 96 -1.89 -10.42 5.33
CA ILE A 96 -1.81 -10.12 3.91
C ILE A 96 -2.23 -8.66 3.73
N VAL A 97 -1.46 -7.91 2.95
CA VAL A 97 -1.79 -6.55 2.53
C VAL A 97 -1.97 -6.55 1.02
N THR A 98 -3.09 -6.01 0.56
CA THR A 98 -3.37 -5.80 -0.86
C THR A 98 -3.13 -4.33 -1.19
N ILE A 99 -2.22 -4.07 -2.14
CA ILE A 99 -1.99 -2.72 -2.68
C ILE A 99 -2.68 -2.64 -4.04
N GLY A 100 -3.53 -1.63 -4.24
CA GLY A 100 -4.21 -1.36 -5.50
C GLY A 100 -3.59 -0.14 -6.18
N PHE A 101 -3.04 -0.30 -7.38
CA PHE A 101 -2.55 0.83 -8.17
C PHE A 101 -3.64 1.45 -9.02
N VAL A 102 -3.86 2.75 -8.83
CA VAL A 102 -4.86 3.52 -9.56
C VAL A 102 -4.17 4.27 -10.69
N TRP A 103 -4.56 3.96 -11.92
CA TRP A 103 -4.09 4.60 -13.14
C TRP A 103 -5.01 5.76 -13.52
N ASP A 104 -4.44 6.93 -13.82
CA ASP A 104 -5.22 8.12 -14.18
C ASP A 104 -5.72 8.06 -15.64
N SER A 105 -5.18 7.16 -16.47
CA SER A 105 -5.58 6.97 -17.87
C SER A 105 -5.49 5.51 -18.30
N GLU A 106 -6.27 5.14 -19.33
CA GLU A 106 -6.19 3.81 -19.96
C GLU A 106 -4.88 3.59 -20.73
N GLN A 107 -4.21 4.67 -21.16
CA GLN A 107 -2.98 4.67 -21.94
C GLN A 107 -1.87 5.37 -21.16
N SER A 108 -1.50 4.80 -20.01
CA SER A 108 -0.43 5.35 -19.18
C SER A 108 0.94 4.83 -19.63
N ASP A 109 1.90 5.74 -19.75
CA ASP A 109 3.32 5.48 -19.99
C ASP A 109 4.10 5.13 -18.70
N LEU A 110 3.46 5.20 -17.53
CA LEU A 110 4.09 4.95 -16.23
C LEU A 110 4.26 3.46 -15.89
N THR A 111 3.88 2.55 -16.78
CA THR A 111 3.93 1.10 -16.54
C THR A 111 5.30 0.63 -16.08
N GLU A 112 6.33 0.97 -16.82
CA GLU A 112 7.70 0.55 -16.53
C GLU A 112 8.21 1.17 -15.21
N ASP A 113 7.87 2.43 -14.93
CA ASP A 113 8.29 3.10 -13.70
C ASP A 113 7.62 2.52 -12.45
N VAL A 114 6.32 2.18 -12.55
CA VAL A 114 5.62 1.49 -11.47
C VAL A 114 6.29 0.14 -11.20
N ILE A 115 6.55 -0.65 -12.25
CA ILE A 115 7.19 -1.96 -12.12
C ILE A 115 8.56 -1.86 -11.47
N ARG A 116 9.41 -0.92 -11.92
CA ARG A 116 10.73 -0.68 -11.32
C ARG A 116 10.66 -0.24 -9.86
N SER A 117 9.56 0.39 -9.46
CA SER A 117 9.36 0.82 -8.07
C SER A 117 8.92 -0.31 -7.14
N LEU A 118 8.44 -1.45 -7.67
CA LEU A 118 7.93 -2.55 -6.87
C LEU A 118 9.04 -3.16 -6.01
N GLY A 119 8.83 -3.13 -4.69
CA GLY A 119 9.70 -3.82 -3.73
C GLY A 119 9.18 -5.22 -3.42
N PRO A 120 10.04 -6.26 -3.39
CA PRO A 120 9.64 -7.60 -2.99
C PRO A 120 9.35 -7.74 -1.49
N HIS A 121 9.77 -6.76 -0.68
CA HIS A 121 9.58 -6.72 0.76
C HIS A 121 8.80 -5.46 1.15
N LEU A 122 7.89 -5.60 2.10
CA LEU A 122 7.08 -4.50 2.62
C LEU A 122 7.04 -4.57 4.15
N ASN A 123 7.52 -3.51 4.81
CA ASN A 123 7.37 -3.34 6.25
C ASN A 123 6.18 -2.40 6.53
N LEU A 124 5.30 -2.80 7.45
CA LEU A 124 4.11 -2.02 7.80
C LEU A 124 4.43 -0.67 8.46
N SER A 125 5.57 -0.57 9.15
CA SER A 125 6.07 0.70 9.72
C SER A 125 6.59 1.65 8.65
N GLY A 126 6.97 1.14 7.47
CA GLY A 126 7.24 1.98 6.30
C GLY A 126 5.96 2.44 5.62
N LEU A 127 4.93 1.58 5.58
CA LEU A 127 3.66 1.87 4.89
C LEU A 127 2.76 2.87 5.65
N PHE A 128 2.74 2.83 6.98
CA PHE A 128 1.87 3.69 7.81
C PHE A 128 2.67 4.62 8.70
N TYR A 129 2.13 5.83 8.96
CA TYR A 129 2.80 6.84 9.79
C TYR A 129 3.18 6.27 11.17
N ARG A 130 2.31 5.39 11.70
CA ARG A 130 2.59 4.63 12.91
C ARG A 130 1.88 3.28 12.85
N VAL A 131 2.49 2.28 13.45
CA VAL A 131 1.89 0.97 13.74
C VAL A 131 1.86 0.81 15.26
N THR A 132 0.73 0.40 15.84
CA THR A 132 0.63 0.22 17.30
C THR A 132 0.90 -1.22 17.73
N ASP A 133 0.52 -2.20 16.91
CA ASP A 133 0.70 -3.61 17.19
C ASP A 133 2.18 -4.03 17.09
N GLU A 134 2.70 -4.71 18.12
CA GLU A 134 4.11 -5.11 18.20
C GLU A 134 4.51 -6.19 17.19
N ARG A 135 3.59 -7.10 16.84
CA ARG A 135 3.84 -8.11 15.82
C ARG A 135 3.91 -7.43 14.46
N ALA A 136 2.98 -6.52 14.16
CA ALA A 136 2.96 -5.77 12.92
C ALA A 136 4.23 -4.94 12.69
N LYS A 137 4.76 -4.28 13.74
CA LYS A 137 6.02 -3.50 13.66
C LYS A 137 7.22 -4.33 13.21
N LYS A 138 7.30 -5.58 13.70
CA LYS A 138 8.41 -6.51 13.44
C LYS A 138 8.20 -7.37 12.19
N SER A 139 6.99 -7.36 11.64
CA SER A 139 6.66 -8.19 10.49
C SER A 139 7.19 -7.58 9.20
N GLU A 140 7.75 -8.45 8.36
CA GLU A 140 8.08 -8.14 6.97
C GLU A 140 7.19 -9.00 6.09
N LEU A 141 6.50 -8.36 5.16
CA LEU A 141 5.65 -9.03 4.18
C LEU A 141 6.42 -9.21 2.88
N LEU A 142 6.20 -10.35 2.23
CA LEU A 142 6.79 -10.67 0.93
C LEU A 142 5.73 -10.51 -0.16
N LEU A 143 6.15 -9.99 -1.31
CA LEU A 143 5.32 -9.98 -2.51
C LEU A 143 5.15 -11.42 -2.99
N VAL A 144 3.92 -11.94 -2.89
CA VAL A 144 3.58 -13.32 -3.27
C VAL A 144 2.62 -13.41 -4.46
N GLY A 145 2.07 -12.28 -4.90
CA GLY A 145 1.11 -12.27 -5.98
C GLY A 145 0.93 -10.87 -6.56
N MET A 146 0.74 -10.81 -7.86
CA MET A 146 0.41 -9.59 -8.59
C MET A 146 -0.63 -9.93 -9.65
N ILE A 147 -1.68 -9.12 -9.71
CA ILE A 147 -2.72 -9.22 -10.74
C ILE A 147 -2.52 -8.01 -11.66
N CYS A 148 -2.32 -8.28 -12.95
CA CYS A 148 -2.10 -7.25 -13.95
C CYS A 148 -3.30 -7.20 -14.90
N TYR A 149 -3.70 -5.99 -15.26
CA TYR A 149 -4.71 -5.77 -16.29
C TYR A 149 -4.05 -5.08 -17.47
N SER A 150 -4.09 -5.70 -18.64
CA SER A 150 -3.54 -5.14 -19.87
C SER A 150 -4.38 -5.59 -21.06
N SER A 151 -4.58 -4.70 -22.04
CA SER A 151 -5.34 -4.98 -23.27
C SER A 151 -6.72 -5.62 -23.03
N ARG A 152 -7.43 -5.17 -21.99
CA ARG A 152 -8.75 -5.68 -21.56
C ARG A 152 -8.77 -7.11 -21.03
N HIS A 153 -7.62 -7.58 -20.54
CA HIS A 153 -7.46 -8.93 -20.02
C HIS A 153 -6.69 -8.92 -18.71
N TYR A 154 -7.01 -9.88 -17.83
CA TYR A 154 -6.32 -10.07 -16.56
C TYR A 154 -5.35 -11.24 -16.66
N CYS A 155 -4.13 -11.03 -16.18
CA CYS A 155 -3.18 -12.10 -15.93
C CYS A 155 -2.66 -12.01 -14.49
N ALA A 156 -2.10 -13.10 -13.98
CA ALA A 156 -1.60 -13.16 -12.62
C ALA A 156 -0.19 -13.74 -12.57
N PHE A 157 0.65 -13.14 -11.73
CA PHE A 157 1.92 -13.68 -11.30
C PHE A 157 1.77 -14.11 -9.86
N THR A 158 2.14 -15.34 -9.53
CA THR A 158 2.10 -15.83 -8.14
C THR A 158 3.38 -16.53 -7.77
N TYR A 159 3.80 -16.37 -6.51
CA TYR A 159 4.99 -16.99 -5.97
C TYR A 159 4.62 -18.29 -5.26
N HIS A 160 5.07 -19.41 -5.82
CA HIS A 160 4.88 -20.72 -5.21
C HIS A 160 5.98 -20.96 -4.17
N THR A 161 5.62 -20.77 -2.89
CA THR A 161 6.56 -20.80 -1.75
C THR A 161 7.30 -22.12 -1.59
N LYS A 162 6.67 -23.27 -1.87
CA LYS A 162 7.31 -24.60 -1.72
C LYS A 162 8.43 -24.84 -2.72
N SER A 163 8.28 -24.35 -3.95
CA SER A 163 9.30 -24.52 -4.99
C SER A 163 10.15 -23.28 -5.20
N SER A 164 9.87 -22.19 -4.47
CA SER A 164 10.52 -20.89 -4.60
C SER A 164 10.53 -20.35 -6.04
N LYS A 165 9.41 -20.50 -6.76
CA LYS A 165 9.28 -20.16 -8.19
C LYS A 165 8.10 -19.22 -8.43
N TRP A 166 8.28 -18.31 -9.38
CA TRP A 166 7.18 -17.50 -9.90
C TRP A 166 6.48 -18.23 -11.04
N VAL A 167 5.16 -18.15 -11.03
CA VAL A 167 4.31 -18.77 -12.04
C VAL A 167 3.37 -17.70 -12.59
N PHE A 168 3.38 -17.58 -13.92
CA PHE A 168 2.47 -16.75 -14.70
C PHE A 168 1.24 -17.56 -15.09
N PHE A 169 0.07 -16.97 -14.87
CA PHE A 169 -1.25 -17.50 -15.19
C PHE A 169 -1.95 -16.55 -16.15
N ASP A 170 -2.35 -17.08 -17.30
CA ASP A 170 -3.10 -16.40 -18.35
C ASP A 170 -4.12 -17.38 -18.94
N ASP A 171 -5.33 -17.36 -18.37
CA ASP A 171 -6.39 -18.34 -18.59
C ASP A 171 -5.90 -19.80 -18.44
N ALA A 172 -5.87 -20.54 -19.55
CA ALA A 172 -5.38 -21.92 -19.58
C ALA A 172 -3.85 -22.03 -19.68
N THR A 173 -3.16 -20.92 -19.90
CA THR A 173 -1.70 -20.87 -20.02
C THR A 173 -1.06 -20.70 -18.66
N VAL A 174 -0.22 -21.66 -18.28
CA VAL A 174 0.56 -21.63 -17.03
C VAL A 174 2.03 -21.79 -17.38
N LYS A 175 2.87 -20.84 -16.95
CA LYS A 175 4.31 -20.83 -17.25
C LYS A 175 5.12 -20.48 -16.00
N GLU A 176 6.19 -21.23 -15.74
CA GLU A 176 7.22 -20.77 -14.81
C GLU A 176 7.94 -19.56 -15.41
N VAL A 177 8.07 -18.50 -14.62
CA VAL A 177 8.75 -17.27 -15.04
C VAL A 177 9.78 -16.87 -14.00
N ARG A 178 10.77 -16.08 -14.43
CA ARG A 178 11.65 -15.36 -13.51
C ARG A 178 11.13 -13.93 -13.41
N LEU A 179 10.73 -13.51 -12.22
CA LEU A 179 10.53 -12.09 -11.95
C LEU A 179 11.90 -11.47 -11.67
N ASP A 180 12.46 -10.80 -12.67
CA ASP A 180 13.48 -9.80 -12.45
C ASP A 180 12.77 -8.45 -12.37
N PHE A 181 12.65 -7.88 -11.18
CA PHE A 181 12.03 -6.57 -10.96
C PHE A 181 12.76 -5.42 -11.69
N ARG A 182 13.88 -5.69 -12.37
CA ARG A 182 14.59 -4.75 -13.25
C ARG A 182 14.21 -4.85 -14.73
N VAL A 183 13.45 -5.89 -15.16
CA VAL A 183 13.26 -6.24 -16.59
C VAL A 183 11.81 -6.61 -16.94
N ILE A 184 10.82 -6.26 -16.12
CA ILE A 184 9.39 -6.35 -16.52
C ILE A 184 8.96 -5.00 -17.08
#